data_AF-A0A845YXW5-F1
#
_entry.id   AF-A0A845YXW5-F1
#
_cell.length_a   1.000
_cell.length_b   1.000
_cell.length_c   1.000
_cell.angle_alpha   90.00
_cell.angle_beta   90.00
_cell.angle_gamma   90.00
#
_symmetry.space_group_name_H-M   'P 1'
#
loop_
_entity.id
_entity.type
_entity.pdbx_description
1 polymer ?
#
loop_
_entity_poly.entity_id
_entity_poly.type
_entity_poly.pdbx_seq_one_letter_code
_entity_poly.pdbx_strand_id
1 'polypeptide(L)'
;MLYPKIKSAQVVDNYTLFVHFSNHQTRKYDIQKLLDKPMFFPLKNFAFFKNFQIEPSGSGIIWNDEIDISEYEIWVNGTEY
;
A
#
# COMPACT_ATOMS: atom_id res chain seq x y z
N MET A 1 5.68 -13.52 -13.51
CA MET A 1 5.57 -12.69 -12.29
C MET A 1 4.64 -13.40 -11.33
N LEU A 2 4.95 -13.46 -10.03
CA LEU A 2 4.13 -14.17 -9.04
C LEU A 2 2.88 -13.38 -8.62
N TYR A 3 2.93 -12.05 -8.66
CA TYR A 3 1.85 -11.16 -8.21
C TYR A 3 1.56 -10.08 -9.25
N PRO A 4 0.30 -9.62 -9.39
CA PRO A 4 -0.05 -8.55 -10.31
C PRO A 4 0.53 -7.21 -9.82
N LYS A 5 0.80 -6.30 -10.76
CA LYS A 5 1.41 -4.99 -10.45
C LYS A 5 0.37 -3.96 -10.07
N ILE A 6 0.75 -3.04 -9.19
CA ILE A 6 -0.09 -1.90 -8.80
C ILE A 6 -0.24 -0.96 -10.00
N LYS A 7 -1.48 -0.59 -10.31
CA LYS A 7 -1.82 0.38 -11.37
C LYS A 7 -2.27 1.71 -10.80
N SER A 8 -3.03 1.68 -9.71
CA SER A 8 -3.41 2.86 -8.96
C SER A 8 -3.72 2.49 -7.52
N ALA A 9 -3.57 3.46 -6.63
CA ALA A 9 -3.88 3.34 -5.23
C ALA A 9 -4.45 4.68 -4.73
N GLN A 10 -5.37 4.61 -3.78
CA GLN A 10 -5.91 5.79 -3.10
C GLN A 10 -6.19 5.45 -1.64
N VAL A 11 -6.12 6.45 -0.76
CA VAL A 11 -6.62 6.33 0.62
C VAL A 11 -8.13 6.47 0.59
N VAL A 12 -8.86 5.48 1.12
CA VAL A 12 -10.32 5.50 1.11
C VAL A 12 -10.93 5.77 2.49
N ASP A 13 -10.34 5.26 3.57
CA ASP A 13 -10.79 5.43 4.95
C ASP A 13 -9.62 5.14 5.91
N ASN A 14 -9.73 5.46 7.20
CA ASN A 14 -8.87 5.03 8.33
C ASN A 14 -7.63 4.18 7.94
N TYR A 15 -6.56 4.81 7.43
CA TYR A 15 -5.30 4.12 7.07
C TYR A 15 -5.44 2.94 6.08
N THR A 16 -6.51 2.94 5.29
CA THR A 16 -6.83 1.91 4.31
C THR A 16 -6.54 2.40 2.90
N LEU A 17 -5.76 1.61 2.18
CA LEU A 17 -5.48 1.77 0.76
C LEU A 17 -6.45 0.95 -0.07
N PHE A 18 -6.99 1.54 -1.12
CA PHE A 18 -7.74 0.87 -2.17
C PHE A 18 -6.88 0.80 -3.42
N VAL A 19 -6.50 -0.42 -3.80
CA VAL A 19 -5.42 -0.67 -4.75
C VAL A 19 -5.92 -1.48 -5.93
N HIS A 20 -5.82 -0.90 -7.13
CA HIS A 20 -6.14 -1.55 -8.38
C HIS A 20 -4.90 -2.20 -8.99
N PHE A 21 -5.05 -3.46 -9.38
CA PHE A 21 -3.96 -4.28 -9.91
C PHE A 21 -4.07 -4.49 -11.42
N SER A 22 -2.95 -4.89 -12.02
CA SER A 22 -2.82 -5.12 -13.47
C SER A 22 -3.68 -6.26 -14.01
N ASN A 23 -4.22 -7.11 -13.14
CA ASN A 23 -5.15 -8.19 -13.47
C ASN A 23 -6.63 -7.77 -13.28
N HIS A 24 -6.90 -6.47 -13.20
CA HIS A 24 -8.22 -5.89 -13.02
C HIS A 24 -8.88 -6.17 -11.66
N GLN A 25 -8.18 -6.82 -10.73
CA GLN A 25 -8.67 -7.00 -9.36
C GLN A 25 -8.33 -5.80 -8.49
N THR A 26 -9.06 -5.67 -7.40
CA THR A 26 -8.88 -4.62 -6.42
C THR A 26 -8.72 -5.21 -5.04
N ARG A 27 -7.86 -4.61 -4.22
CA ARG A 27 -7.71 -4.97 -2.81
C ARG A 27 -7.90 -3.74 -1.93
N LYS A 28 -8.57 -3.94 -0.80
CA LYS A 28 -8.53 -3.03 0.36
C LYS A 28 -7.46 -3.51 1.32
N TYR A 29 -6.52 -2.64 1.65
CA TYR A 29 -5.40 -2.96 2.53
C TYR A 29 -5.32 -1.95 3.67
N ASP A 30 -5.62 -2.43 4.88
CA ASP A 30 -5.51 -1.66 6.12
C ASP A 30 -4.08 -1.73 6.64
N ILE A 31 -3.38 -0.58 6.65
CA ILE A 31 -1.98 -0.51 7.08
C ILE A 31 -1.82 -0.52 8.60
N GLN A 32 -2.90 -0.47 9.39
CA GLN A 32 -2.82 -0.36 10.85
C GLN A 32 -2.02 -1.50 11.48
N LYS A 33 -2.07 -2.71 10.89
CA LYS A 33 -1.25 -3.87 11.33
C LYS A 33 0.25 -3.64 11.20
N LEU A 34 0.68 -2.74 10.31
CA LEU A 34 2.09 -2.37 10.15
C LEU A 34 2.53 -1.34 11.19
N LEU A 35 1.61 -0.53 11.73
CA LEU A 35 1.90 0.56 12.65
C LEU A 35 2.39 0.10 14.04
N ASP A 36 2.37 -1.20 14.31
CA ASP A 36 2.98 -1.83 15.49
C ASP A 36 4.49 -2.04 15.34
N LYS A 37 5.02 -1.97 14.11
CA LYS A 37 6.46 -2.09 13.85
C LYS A 37 7.10 -0.70 13.86
N PRO A 38 8.22 -0.49 14.57
CA PRO A 38 8.87 0.82 14.69
C PRO A 38 9.17 1.51 13.36
N MET A 39 9.57 0.75 12.32
CA MET A 39 9.87 1.30 10.99
C MET A 39 8.68 2.00 10.33
N PHE A 40 7.44 1.60 10.66
CA PHE A 40 6.23 2.19 10.09
C PHE A 40 5.59 3.24 11.01
N PHE A 41 6.17 3.55 12.18
CA PHE A 41 5.65 4.58 13.07
C PHE A 41 5.46 5.95 12.41
N PRO A 42 6.31 6.40 11.47
CA PRO A 42 6.07 7.65 10.75
C PRO A 42 4.73 7.68 10.02
N LEU A 43 4.23 6.53 9.57
CA LEU A 43 2.91 6.42 8.93
C LEU A 43 1.75 6.70 9.89
N LYS A 44 1.97 6.75 11.22
CA LYS A 44 0.96 7.24 12.17
C LYS A 44 0.60 8.71 11.92
N ASN A 45 1.49 9.50 11.31
CA ASN A 45 1.12 10.82 10.81
C ASN A 45 0.26 10.67 9.54
N PHE A 46 -1.03 10.95 9.64
CA PHE A 46 -1.96 10.77 8.52
C PHE A 46 -1.62 11.62 7.28
N ALA A 47 -1.04 12.81 7.46
CA ALA A 47 -0.61 13.63 6.33
C ALA A 47 0.57 12.97 5.59
N PHE A 48 1.50 12.37 6.33
CA PHE A 48 2.59 11.60 5.76
C PHE A 48 2.07 10.33 5.07
N PHE A 49 1.17 9.58 5.72
CA PHE A 49 0.54 8.40 5.11
C PHE A 49 -0.18 8.68 3.79
N LYS A 50 -0.85 9.84 3.64
CA LYS A 50 -1.48 10.20 2.37
C LYS A 50 -0.50 10.55 1.27
N ASN A 51 0.75 10.88 1.62
CA ASN A 51 1.76 11.36 0.68
C ASN A 51 2.62 10.21 0.15
N PHE A 52 2.00 9.21 -0.46
CA PHE A 52 2.70 8.11 -1.09
C PHE A 52 2.81 8.29 -2.60
N GLN A 53 3.74 7.54 -3.20
CA GLN A 53 3.88 7.37 -4.64
C GLN A 53 3.86 5.89 -4.98
N ILE A 54 3.41 5.57 -6.20
CA ILE A 54 3.51 4.21 -6.73
C ILE A 54 4.87 4.12 -7.43
N GLU A 55 5.62 3.09 -7.10
CA GLU A 55 6.89 2.80 -7.75
C GLU A 55 6.70 2.62 -9.27
N PRO A 56 7.56 3.16 -10.16
CA PRO A 56 7.29 3.16 -11.60
C PRO A 56 7.05 1.78 -12.22
N SER A 57 7.66 0.71 -11.68
CA SER A 57 7.41 -0.65 -12.16
C SER A 57 6.11 -1.27 -11.61
N GLY A 58 5.44 -0.59 -10.67
CA GLY A 58 4.23 -1.03 -10.00
C GLY A 58 4.47 -2.12 -8.95
N SER A 59 5.71 -2.26 -8.46
CA SER A 59 6.10 -3.28 -7.47
C SER A 59 5.91 -2.81 -6.03
N GLY A 60 5.43 -1.58 -5.81
CA GLY A 60 5.18 -1.12 -4.45
C GLY A 60 4.62 0.28 -4.35
N ILE A 61 4.32 0.66 -3.10
CA ILE A 61 3.96 1.99 -2.68
C ILE A 61 5.10 2.51 -1.79
N ILE A 62 5.58 3.71 -2.10
CA ILE A 62 6.74 4.35 -1.48
C ILE A 62 6.28 5.63 -0.79
N TRP A 63 6.64 5.80 0.48
CA TRP A 63 6.46 7.06 1.22
C TRP A 63 7.73 7.89 1.27
N ASN A 64 8.89 7.23 1.43
CA ASN A 64 10.22 7.82 1.38
C ASN A 64 11.27 6.71 1.13
N ASP A 65 12.55 7.06 1.21
CA ASP A 65 13.67 6.14 0.97
C ASP A 65 13.76 4.97 1.98
N GLU A 66 13.03 5.03 3.09
CA GLU A 66 13.07 4.04 4.19
C GLU A 66 11.77 3.26 4.35
N ILE A 67 10.66 3.76 3.81
CA ILE A 67 9.32 3.26 4.06
C ILE A 67 8.60 3.01 2.74
N ASP A 68 8.51 1.74 2.41
CA ASP A 68 7.73 1.22 1.30
C ASP A 68 6.99 -0.07 1.70
N ILE A 69 6.00 -0.43 0.89
CA ILE A 69 5.38 -1.76 0.92
C ILE A 69 5.29 -2.30 -0.49
N SER A 70 5.56 -3.60 -0.65
CA SER A 70 5.52 -4.26 -1.95
C SER A 70 4.09 -4.55 -2.41
N GLU A 71 3.93 -4.80 -3.71
CA GLU A 71 2.68 -5.29 -4.28
C GLU A 71 2.26 -6.63 -3.68
N TYR A 72 3.25 -7.46 -3.29
CA TYR A 72 3.04 -8.74 -2.61
C TYR A 72 2.31 -8.56 -1.27
N GLU A 73 2.76 -7.63 -0.43
CA GLU A 73 2.16 -7.37 0.89
C GLU A 73 0.67 -7.03 0.75
N ILE A 74 0.35 -6.11 -0.16
CA ILE A 74 -1.02 -5.65 -0.41
C ILE A 74 -1.86 -6.77 -1.03
N TRP A 75 -1.28 -7.54 -1.95
CA TRP A 75 -1.99 -8.63 -2.63
C TRP A 75 -2.37 -9.76 -1.67
N VAL A 76 -1.46 -10.16 -0.78
CA VAL A 76 -1.66 -11.28 0.13
C VAL A 76 -2.47 -10.90 1.36
N ASN A 77 -2.23 -9.72 1.94
CA ASN A 77 -2.86 -9.31 3.19
C ASN A 77 -4.06 -8.37 2.99
N GLY A 78 -4.31 -7.94 1.75
CA GLY A 78 -5.48 -7.17 1.38
C GLY A 78 -6.72 -8.02 1.18
N THR A 79 -7.89 -7.45 1.48
CA THR A 79 -9.19 -8.09 1.24
C THR A 79 -9.66 -7.79 -0.18
N GLU A 80 -10.26 -8.79 -0.86
CA GLU A 80 -10.92 -8.57 -2.14
C GLU A 80 -12.06 -7.56 -2.02
N TYR A 81 -12.24 -6.73 -3.04
CA TYR A 81 -13.37 -5.80 -3.14
C TYR A 81 -14.18 -6.08 -4.39
#